data_AF-A0A1M7AMZ5-F1
#
_entry.id   AF-A0A1M7AMZ5-F1
#
_cell.length_a   1.000
_cell.length_b   1.000
_cell.length_c   1.000
_cell.angle_alpha   90.00
_cell.angle_beta   90.00
_cell.angle_gamma   90.00
#
_symmetry.space_group_name_H-M   'P 1'
#
loop_
_entity.id
_entity.type
_entity.pdbx_description
1 polymer ?
#
loop_
_entity_poly.entity_id
_entity_poly.type
_entity_poly.pdbx_seq_one_letter_code
_entity_poly.pdbx_strand_id
1 'polypeptide(L)' 'SQGDWSISADGKTRTLVAKNPDGTVAWTRVTEILTLNETTFTYRVVPNAANPNVYYDIVHTKVNHMEP' A
#
# COMPACT_ATOMS: atom_id res chain seq x y z
N SER A 1 1.54 7.53 11.38
CA SER A 1 2.36 6.30 11.52
C SER A 1 3.69 6.55 10.85
N GLN A 2 4.70 5.72 11.12
CA GLN A 2 6.03 5.81 10.50
C GLN A 2 6.46 4.46 9.94
N GLY A 3 7.32 4.47 8.93
CA GLY A 3 7.78 3.26 8.29
C GLY A 3 8.44 3.52 6.95
N ASP A 4 8.86 2.44 6.33
CA ASP A 4 9.40 2.47 4.97
C ASP A 4 8.35 1.96 3.98
N TRP A 5 8.49 2.37 2.73
CA TRP A 5 7.70 1.85 1.64
C TRP A 5 8.55 1.63 0.40
N SER A 6 8.12 0.69 -0.43
CA SER A 6 8.72 0.44 -1.73
C SER A 6 7.68 -0.07 -2.73
N ILE A 7 8.00 0.09 -4.01
CA ILE A 7 7.26 -0.48 -5.13
C ILE A 7 8.20 -1.48 -5.80
N SER A 8 7.69 -2.64 -6.20
CA SER A 8 8.49 -3.62 -6.94
C SER A 8 8.96 -3.04 -8.28
N ALA A 9 10.08 -3.56 -8.80
CA ALA A 9 10.67 -3.06 -10.03
C ALA A 9 9.71 -3.14 -11.25
N ASP A 10 8.77 -4.07 -11.23
CA ASP A 10 7.74 -4.24 -12.26
C ASP A 10 6.49 -3.36 -12.04
N GLY A 11 6.45 -2.58 -10.95
CA GLY A 11 5.34 -1.71 -10.60
C GLY A 11 4.08 -2.42 -10.09
N LYS A 12 4.11 -3.74 -9.87
CA LYS A 12 2.90 -4.54 -9.58
C LYS A 12 2.59 -4.69 -8.09
N THR A 13 3.54 -4.44 -7.21
CA THR A 13 3.33 -4.59 -5.77
C THR A 13 3.87 -3.40 -4.99
N ARG A 14 3.17 -3.06 -3.91
CA ARG A 14 3.64 -2.12 -2.90
C ARG A 14 3.94 -2.88 -1.61
N THR A 15 5.10 -2.61 -1.02
CA THR A 15 5.46 -3.08 0.32
C THR A 15 5.42 -1.91 1.29
N LEU A 16 4.74 -2.10 2.43
CA LEU A 16 4.77 -1.20 3.58
C LEU A 16 5.39 -1.93 4.76
N VAL A 17 6.40 -1.33 5.37
CA VAL A 17 7.05 -1.81 6.60
C VAL A 17 6.79 -0.78 7.69
N ALA A 18 5.79 -1.01 8.53
CA ALA A 18 5.50 -0.14 9.65
C ALA A 18 6.51 -0.34 10.77
N LYS A 19 6.98 0.75 11.35
CA LYS A 19 7.96 0.74 12.45
C LYS A 19 7.33 1.25 13.75
N ASN A 20 7.71 0.62 14.85
CA ASN A 20 7.49 1.12 16.19
C ASN A 20 8.31 2.41 16.42
N PRO A 21 8.04 3.18 17.50
CA PRO A 21 8.82 4.38 17.83
C PRO A 21 10.33 4.11 18.00
N ASP A 22 10.70 2.91 18.46
CA ASP A 22 12.10 2.47 18.62
C ASP A 22 12.77 2.02 17.30
N GLY A 23 12.05 2.09 16.17
CA GLY A 23 12.53 1.71 14.84
C GLY A 23 12.39 0.23 14.50
N THR A 24 11.95 -0.63 15.44
CA THR A 24 11.69 -2.05 15.17
C THR A 24 10.47 -2.24 14.27
N VAL A 25 10.43 -3.33 13.49
CA VAL A 25 9.31 -3.62 12.60
C VAL A 25 8.08 -4.03 13.42
N ALA A 26 7.00 -3.27 13.28
CA ALA A 26 5.71 -3.60 13.89
C ALA A 26 4.92 -4.60 13.02
N TRP A 27 4.87 -4.35 11.72
CA TRP A 27 4.25 -5.25 10.73
C TRP A 27 4.74 -4.94 9.32
N THR A 28 4.60 -5.92 8.43
CA THR A 28 4.85 -5.75 6.99
C THR A 28 3.60 -6.14 6.21
N ARG A 29 3.32 -5.39 5.16
CA ARG A 29 2.19 -5.65 4.25
C ARG A 29 2.62 -5.50 2.81
N VAL A 30 2.29 -6.49 1.99
CA VAL A 30 2.45 -6.46 0.54
C VAL A 30 1.06 -6.41 -0.10
N THR A 31 0.86 -5.49 -1.04
CA THR A 31 -0.41 -5.33 -1.76
C THR A 31 -0.18 -5.25 -3.26
N GLU A 32 -1.05 -5.89 -4.04
CA GLU A 32 -1.10 -5.77 -5.50
C GLU A 32 -1.53 -4.36 -5.90
N ILE A 33 -0.87 -3.80 -6.90
CA ILE A 33 -1.18 -2.52 -7.51
C ILE A 33 -1.99 -2.78 -8.78
N LEU A 34 -3.18 -2.19 -8.84
CA LEU A 34 -4.08 -2.31 -9.99
C LEU A 34 -3.95 -1.11 -10.94
N THR A 35 -3.55 0.05 -10.41
CA THR A 35 -3.36 1.27 -11.19
C THR A 35 -2.31 2.13 -10.51
N LEU A 36 -1.36 2.65 -11.27
CA LEU A 36 -0.36 3.61 -10.80
C LEU A 36 -0.07 4.59 -11.94
N ASN A 37 -0.58 5.80 -11.84
CA ASN A 37 -0.34 6.90 -12.77
C ASN A 37 -0.39 8.26 -12.04
N GLU A 38 -0.31 9.36 -12.79
CA GLU A 38 -0.17 10.72 -12.24
C GLU A 38 -1.35 11.20 -11.40
N THR A 39 -2.54 10.63 -11.58
CA THR A 39 -3.78 11.10 -10.94
C THR A 39 -4.41 10.07 -10.03
N THR A 40 -4.13 8.78 -10.24
CA THR A 40 -4.77 7.67 -9.54
C THR A 40 -3.76 6.61 -9.15
N PHE A 41 -3.87 6.17 -7.89
CA PHE A 41 -3.19 5.00 -7.37
C PHE A 41 -4.19 4.05 -6.73
N THR A 42 -4.28 2.82 -7.23
CA THR A 42 -5.21 1.80 -6.76
C THR A 42 -4.45 0.54 -6.36
N TYR A 43 -4.78 -0.01 -5.20
CA TYR A 43 -4.26 -1.31 -4.76
C TYR A 43 -5.36 -2.17 -4.16
N ARG A 44 -5.13 -3.49 -4.17
CA ARG A 44 -6.07 -4.48 -3.64
C ARG A 44 -5.71 -4.92 -2.24
N VAL A 45 -6.74 -5.07 -1.42
CA VAL A 45 -6.69 -5.65 -0.09
C VAL A 45 -7.53 -6.92 -0.07
N VAL A 46 -6.89 -8.04 0.23
CA VAL A 46 -7.57 -9.31 0.50
C VAL A 46 -7.54 -9.55 2.02
N PRO A 47 -8.66 -9.37 2.74
CA PRO A 47 -8.68 -9.52 4.20
C PRO A 47 -8.43 -10.95 4.66
N ASN A 48 -8.87 -11.93 3.86
CA ASN A 48 -8.69 -13.35 4.13
C ASN A 48 -8.03 -14.02 2.92
N ALA A 49 -6.77 -14.41 3.05
CA ALA A 49 -6.02 -15.06 1.99
C ALA A 49 -6.63 -16.41 1.54
N ALA A 50 -7.41 -17.08 2.40
CA ALA A 50 -8.12 -18.30 2.04
C ALA A 50 -9.38 -18.06 1.19
N ASN A 51 -9.83 -16.81 1.07
CA ASN A 51 -10.95 -16.43 0.19
C ASN A 51 -10.60 -15.16 -0.61
N PRO A 52 -9.75 -15.27 -1.65
CA PRO A 52 -9.25 -14.12 -2.41
C PRO A 52 -10.33 -13.42 -3.24
N ASN A 53 -11.52 -14.03 -3.38
CA ASN A 53 -12.66 -13.42 -4.07
C ASN A 53 -13.32 -12.30 -3.24
N VAL A 54 -13.05 -12.25 -1.93
CA VAL A 54 -13.48 -11.13 -1.08
C VAL A 54 -12.31 -10.16 -0.94
N TYR A 55 -12.46 -9.01 -1.58
CA TYR A 55 -11.43 -7.98 -1.60
C TYR A 55 -12.01 -6.58 -1.59
N TYR A 56 -11.15 -5.62 -1.23
CA TYR A 56 -11.41 -4.19 -1.37
C TYR A 56 -10.33 -3.57 -2.24
N ASP A 57 -10.75 -2.81 -3.24
CA ASP A 57 -9.84 -1.97 -4.02
C ASP A 57 -9.84 -0.57 -3.41
N ILE A 58 -8.67 -0.13 -2.98
CA ILE A 58 -8.51 1.18 -2.33
C ILE A 58 -7.96 2.14 -3.37
N VAL A 59 -8.78 3.13 -3.71
CA VAL A 59 -8.47 4.13 -4.72
C VAL A 59 -8.01 5.41 -4.05
N HIS A 60 -6.82 5.87 -4.39
CA HIS A 60 -6.29 7.18 -4.04
C HIS A 60 -6.35 8.07 -5.27
N THR A 61 -6.92 9.26 -5.12
CA THR A 61 -6.90 10.30 -6.13
C THR A 61 -5.98 11.43 -5.70
N LYS A 62 -5.34 12.07 -6.68
CA LYS A 62 -4.53 13.26 -6.43
C LYS A 62 -5.40 14.34 -5.78
N VAL A 63 -4.94 14.84 -4.63
CA VAL A 63 -5.52 15.99 -3.94
C VAL A 63 -4.48 17.09 -3.84
N ASN A 64 -4.93 18.34 -3.71
CA ASN A 64 -4.04 19.43 -3.37
C ASN A 64 -3.87 19.47 -1.85
N HIS A 65 -2.83 18.81 -1.35
CA HIS A 65 -2.51 18.69 0.07
C HIS A 65 -1.14 19.33 0.35
N MET A 66 -1.06 20.17 1.39
CA MET A 66 0.21 20.72 1.86
C MET A 66 1.06 19.62 2.49
N GLU A 67 2.35 19.54 2.19
CA GLU A 67 3.22 18.50 2.76
C GLU A 67 3.12 18.47 4.31
N PRO A 68 3.02 17.26 4.92
CA PRO A 68 2.91 17.10 6.37
C PRO A 68 4.08 17.67 7.19
#